data_AF-A0A7R9W7C5-F1
#
_entry.id   AF-A0A7R9W7C5-F1
#
_cell.length_a   1.000
_cell.length_b   1.000
_cell.length_c   1.000
_cell.angle_alpha   90.00
_cell.angle_beta   90.00
_cell.angle_gamma   90.00
#
_symmetry.space_group_name_H-M   'P 1'
#
loop_
_entity.id
_entity.type
_entity.pdbx_description
1 polymer ?
#
loop_
_entity_poly.entity_id
_entity_poly.type
_entity_poly.pdbx_seq_one_letter_code
_entity_poly.pdbx_strand_id
1 'polypeptide(L)'
;TEKRAKDLTDLGFVFLVGKRRLEPLVTKPWEERFQDLLVFKEKYGHTCVPQNYPELGQWVNNQRSEYMKMQKGKKSHMSAEKALKLANVGFVFDATVRRGSKISPDDY
;
A
#
# COMPACT_ATOMS: atom_id res chain seq x y z
N THR A 1 -22.45 -14.35 -22.36
CA THR A 1 -23.23 -13.11 -22.17
C THR A 1 -23.30 -12.78 -20.69
N GLU A 2 -22.84 -11.59 -20.35
CA GLU A 2 -22.25 -11.14 -19.08
C GLU A 2 -23.24 -10.86 -17.94
N LYS A 3 -24.41 -11.50 -17.95
CA LYS A 3 -25.50 -11.15 -17.02
C LYS A 3 -25.59 -12.04 -15.78
N ARG A 4 -24.88 -13.18 -15.73
CA ARG A 4 -25.09 -14.19 -14.67
C ARG A 4 -24.24 -13.99 -13.40
N ALA A 5 -23.14 -13.24 -13.49
CA ALA A 5 -22.21 -13.04 -12.36
C ALA A 5 -22.57 -11.83 -11.47
N LYS A 6 -23.40 -10.90 -11.96
CA LYS A 6 -23.77 -9.67 -11.23
C LYS A 6 -24.90 -9.89 -10.23
N ASP A 7 -25.83 -10.79 -10.49
CA ASP A 7 -27.01 -10.97 -9.61
C ASP A 7 -26.72 -11.70 -8.29
N LEU A 8 -25.61 -12.47 -8.22
CA LEU A 8 -25.31 -13.29 -7.04
C LEU A 8 -24.49 -12.54 -5.97
N THR A 9 -23.89 -11.40 -6.31
CA THR A 9 -23.15 -10.57 -5.34
C THR A 9 -24.07 -9.64 -4.54
N ASP A 10 -25.19 -9.21 -5.13
CA ASP A 10 -26.18 -8.30 -4.50
C ASP A 10 -27.07 -8.97 -3.43
N LEU A 11 -27.04 -10.30 -3.31
CA LEU A 11 -27.80 -11.07 -2.32
C LEU A 11 -26.95 -11.62 -1.16
N GLY A 12 -25.67 -11.26 -1.08
CA GLY A 12 -24.79 -11.72 0.01
C GLY A 12 -24.40 -13.21 -0.05
N PHE A 13 -24.46 -13.84 -1.23
CA PHE A 13 -24.07 -15.24 -1.39
C PHE A 13 -22.54 -15.42 -1.53
N VAL A 14 -21.93 -16.07 -0.54
CA VAL A 14 -20.49 -16.39 -0.48
C VAL A 14 -20.25 -17.80 -1.05
N PHE A 15 -19.53 -17.91 -2.17
CA PHE A 15 -19.04 -19.20 -2.66
C PHE A 15 -17.82 -19.66 -1.82
N LEU A 16 -18.11 -20.36 -0.72
CA LEU A 16 -17.11 -20.97 0.14
C LEU A 16 -16.59 -22.29 -0.45
N VAL A 17 -15.47 -22.24 -1.18
CA VAL A 17 -14.65 -23.43 -1.42
C VAL A 17 -13.52 -23.45 -0.39
N GLY A 18 -13.65 -24.29 0.63
CA GLY A 18 -12.58 -24.66 1.56
C GLY A 18 -12.67 -24.00 2.93
N LYS A 19 -13.26 -24.72 3.90
CA LYS A 19 -13.38 -24.32 5.30
C LYS A 19 -12.02 -24.03 5.97
N ARG A 20 -11.63 -22.76 6.01
CA ARG A 20 -11.17 -22.14 7.26
C ARG A 20 -12.15 -21.02 7.52
N ARG A 21 -12.67 -20.89 8.74
CA ARG A 21 -13.36 -19.67 9.16
C ARG A 21 -12.28 -18.57 9.26
N LEU A 22 -11.85 -18.09 8.11
CA LEU A 22 -11.21 -16.80 7.98
C LEU A 22 -12.39 -15.86 7.87
N GLU A 23 -12.64 -15.08 8.94
CA GLU A 23 -13.03 -13.68 8.75
C GLU A 23 -12.30 -13.22 7.48
N PRO A 24 -12.98 -12.68 6.46
CA PRO A 24 -12.27 -12.20 5.28
C PRO A 24 -11.11 -11.38 5.83
N LEU A 25 -9.88 -11.77 5.50
CA LEU A 25 -8.76 -10.88 5.68
C LEU A 25 -9.10 -9.75 4.72
N VAL A 26 -9.91 -8.80 5.19
CA VAL A 26 -10.38 -7.65 4.42
C VAL A 26 -9.11 -6.88 4.21
N THR A 27 -8.41 -7.23 3.14
CA THR A 27 -7.28 -6.48 2.65
C THR A 27 -7.88 -5.15 2.26
N LYS A 28 -7.73 -4.16 3.15
CA LYS A 28 -8.24 -2.82 2.89
C LYS A 28 -7.75 -2.36 1.52
N PRO A 29 -8.62 -1.73 0.70
CA PRO A 29 -8.21 -1.10 -0.54
C PRO A 29 -6.96 -0.22 -0.38
N TRP A 30 -6.19 -0.08 -1.45
CA TRP A 30 -4.98 0.73 -1.45
C TRP A 30 -5.25 2.16 -0.96
N GLU A 31 -6.39 2.74 -1.36
CA GLU A 31 -6.76 4.10 -0.98
C GLU A 31 -7.01 4.25 0.52
N GLU A 32 -7.65 3.26 1.16
CA GLU A 32 -7.83 3.28 2.62
C GLU A 32 -6.50 3.20 3.36
N ARG A 33 -5.57 2.36 2.89
CA ARG A 33 -4.22 2.29 3.47
C ARG A 33 -3.41 3.56 3.23
N PHE A 34 -3.66 4.27 2.13
CA PHE A 34 -3.10 5.58 1.89
C PHE A 34 -3.67 6.63 2.86
N GLN A 35 -4.96 6.57 3.19
CA GLN A 35 -5.53 7.40 4.26
C GLN A 35 -4.92 7.06 5.63
N ASP A 36 -4.74 5.78 5.96
CA ASP A 36 -4.04 5.35 7.19
C ASP A 36 -2.61 5.96 7.26
N LEU A 37 -1.92 6.06 6.12
CA LEU A 37 -0.60 6.70 6.02
C LEU A 37 -0.65 8.22 6.25
N LEU A 38 -1.68 8.91 5.73
CA LEU A 38 -1.86 10.33 5.96
C LEU A 38 -2.09 10.64 7.44
N VAL A 39 -2.95 9.86 8.10
CA VAL A 39 -3.19 9.97 9.55
C VAL A 39 -1.90 9.70 10.33
N PHE A 40 -1.11 8.70 9.92
CA PHE A 40 0.20 8.46 10.53
C PHE A 40 1.14 9.67 10.36
N LYS A 41 1.19 10.26 9.16
CA LYS A 41 2.01 11.45 8.89
C LYS A 41 1.57 12.63 9.74
N GLU A 42 0.26 12.88 9.88
CA GLU A 42 -0.27 13.94 10.72
C GLU A 42 0.11 13.75 12.19
N LYS A 43 0.03 12.51 12.69
CA LYS A 43 0.36 12.17 14.08
C LYS A 43 1.86 12.25 14.41
N TYR A 44 2.73 11.80 13.51
CA TYR A 44 4.17 11.66 13.79
C TYR A 44 5.06 12.65 13.01
N GLY A 45 4.49 13.45 12.10
CA GLY A 45 5.22 14.39 11.24
C GLY A 45 6.02 13.75 10.10
N HIS A 46 6.00 12.43 9.97
CA HIS A 46 6.80 11.71 8.98
C HIS A 46 6.09 10.46 8.45
N THR A 47 6.49 9.99 7.26
CA THR A 47 5.96 8.78 6.61
C THR A 47 6.81 7.52 6.87
N CYS A 48 7.81 7.62 7.76
CA CYS A 48 8.70 6.53 8.11
C CYS A 48 8.05 5.55 9.11
N VAL A 49 7.12 4.75 8.61
CA VAL A 49 6.41 3.74 9.40
C VAL A 49 7.33 2.56 9.72
N PRO A 50 7.47 2.15 11.00
CA PRO A 50 8.18 0.93 11.39
C PRO A 50 7.56 -0.33 10.76
N GLN A 51 8.37 -1.34 10.44
CA GLN A 51 7.88 -2.58 9.84
C GLN A 51 6.85 -3.30 10.73
N ASN A 52 7.05 -3.25 12.06
CA ASN A 52 6.17 -3.88 13.05
C ASN A 52 4.97 -2.99 13.42
N TYR A 53 4.76 -1.85 12.75
CA TYR A 53 3.61 -1.01 13.03
C TYR A 53 2.33 -1.73 12.60
N PRO A 54 1.33 -1.86 13.48
CA PRO A 54 0.11 -2.59 13.20
C PRO A 54 -0.53 -2.14 11.89
N GLU A 55 -0.84 -3.11 11.03
CA GLU A 55 -1.57 -2.96 9.76
C GLU A 55 -0.89 -2.14 8.65
N LEU A 56 -0.16 -1.06 8.97
CA LEU A 56 0.45 -0.16 7.99
C LEU A 56 1.91 -0.52 7.68
N GLY A 57 2.64 -1.13 8.63
CA GLY A 57 4.07 -1.45 8.46
C GLY A 57 4.34 -2.39 7.29
N GLN A 58 3.58 -3.48 7.20
CA GLN A 58 3.68 -4.42 6.07
C GLN A 58 3.27 -3.76 4.74
N TRP A 59 2.22 -2.93 4.76
CA TRP A 59 1.76 -2.23 3.56
C TRP A 59 2.83 -1.26 3.02
N VAL A 60 3.45 -0.47 3.90
CA VAL A 60 4.56 0.43 3.57
C VAL A 60 5.75 -0.33 2.99
N ASN A 61 6.12 -1.46 3.59
CA ASN A 61 7.20 -2.30 3.07
C ASN A 61 6.90 -2.85 1.67
N ASN A 62 5.64 -3.23 1.43
CA ASN A 62 5.20 -3.65 0.10
C ASN A 62 5.27 -2.50 -0.91
N GLN A 63 4.87 -1.27 -0.54
CA GLN A 63 4.99 -0.11 -1.44
C GLN A 63 6.44 0.16 -1.84
N ARG A 64 7.37 0.10 -0.89
CA ARG A 64 8.81 0.25 -1.17
C ARG A 64 9.33 -0.85 -2.10
N SER A 65 8.96 -2.10 -1.83
CA SER A 65 9.38 -3.25 -2.64
C SER A 65 8.86 -3.17 -4.07
N GLU A 66 7.59 -2.78 -4.24
CA GLU A 66 6.97 -2.61 -5.56
C GLU A 66 7.59 -1.44 -6.33
N TYR A 67 7.81 -0.29 -5.68
CA TYR A 67 8.51 0.83 -6.30
C TYR A 67 9.93 0.45 -6.75
N MET A 68 10.68 -0.31 -5.94
CA MET A 68 12.01 -0.80 -6.32
C MET A 68 11.99 -1.75 -7.52
N LYS A 69 10.93 -2.56 -7.68
CA LYS A 69 10.74 -3.39 -8.89
C LYS A 69 10.47 -2.52 -10.11
N MET A 70 9.59 -1.52 -9.97
CA MET A 70 9.28 -0.55 -11.02
C MET A 70 10.54 0.17 -11.51
N GLN A 71 11.38 0.67 -10.60
CA GLN A 71 12.65 1.33 -10.94
C GLN A 71 13.64 0.40 -11.66
N LYS A 72 13.62 -0.89 -11.35
CA LYS A 72 14.48 -1.91 -11.99
C LYS A 72 13.89 -2.45 -13.31
N GLY A 73 12.81 -1.86 -13.82
CA GLY A 73 12.12 -2.34 -15.02
C GLY A 73 11.49 -3.73 -14.88
N LYS A 74 11.30 -4.22 -13.64
CA LYS A 74 10.67 -5.50 -13.36
C LYS A 74 9.16 -5.33 -13.27
N LYS A 75 8.43 -6.43 -13.47
CA LYS A 75 6.98 -6.47 -13.25
C LYS A 75 6.65 -6.02 -11.82
N SER A 76 5.87 -4.95 -11.71
CA SER A 76 5.38 -4.39 -10.45
C SER A 76 3.87 -4.17 -10.51
N HIS A 77 3.23 -4.21 -9.36
CA HIS A 77 1.84 -3.79 -9.15
C HIS A 77 1.70 -2.30 -8.77
N MET A 78 2.82 -1.58 -8.68
CA MET A 78 2.83 -0.12 -8.54
C MET A 78 2.46 0.53 -9.87
N SER A 79 1.46 1.43 -9.85
CA SER A 79 1.19 2.33 -10.97
C SER A 79 1.92 3.66 -10.76
N ALA A 80 2.22 4.37 -11.85
CA ALA A 80 2.81 5.70 -11.78
C ALA A 80 1.96 6.66 -10.93
N GLU A 81 0.63 6.58 -11.03
CA GLU A 81 -0.30 7.38 -10.22
C GLU A 81 -0.17 7.13 -8.71
N LYS A 82 -0.05 5.86 -8.30
CA LYS A 82 0.15 5.49 -6.89
C LYS A 82 1.50 5.97 -6.37
N ALA A 83 2.54 5.82 -7.18
CA ALA A 83 3.88 6.33 -6.86
C ALA A 83 3.86 7.86 -6.70
N LEU A 84 3.18 8.57 -7.61
CA LEU A 84 3.03 10.02 -7.54
C LEU A 84 2.26 10.48 -6.30
N LYS A 85 1.14 9.81 -5.95
CA LYS A 85 0.40 10.08 -4.71
C LYS A 85 1.29 9.93 -3.47
N LEU A 86 2.09 8.87 -3.42
CA LEU A 86 3.03 8.62 -2.32
C LEU A 86 4.16 9.68 -2.30
N ALA A 87 4.73 10.03 -3.44
CA ALA A 87 5.75 11.07 -3.55
C ALA A 87 5.22 12.44 -3.05
N ASN A 88 4.01 12.83 -3.46
CA ASN A 88 3.38 14.09 -3.07
C ASN A 88 3.16 14.21 -1.55
N VAL A 89 3.01 13.09 -0.83
CA VAL A 89 2.89 13.12 0.63
C VAL A 89 4.25 13.06 1.33
N GLY A 90 5.37 13.13 0.60
CA GLY A 90 6.72 13.01 1.15
C GLY A 90 7.01 11.59 1.63
N PHE A 91 6.50 10.57 0.93
CA PHE A 91 6.79 9.18 1.25
C PHE A 91 8.22 8.81 0.88
N VAL A 92 8.97 8.30 1.85
CA VAL A 92 10.33 7.82 1.63
C VAL A 92 10.30 6.38 1.11
N PHE A 93 10.51 6.22 -0.21
CA PHE A 93 10.56 4.93 -0.90
C PHE A 93 11.82 4.13 -0.58
N ASP A 94 12.94 4.82 -0.34
CA ASP A 94 14.21 4.18 0.00
C ASP A 94 14.52 4.33 1.49
N ALA A 95 14.32 3.25 2.24
CA ALA A 95 14.66 3.18 3.66
C ALA A 95 16.17 2.97 3.91
N THR A 96 16.96 2.66 2.87
CA THR A 96 18.42 2.50 2.98
C THR A 96 19.15 3.83 3.16
N VAL A 97 18.45 4.96 2.93
CA VAL A 97 18.95 6.33 3.17
C VAL A 97 19.21 6.61 4.68
N ARG A 98 19.00 5.65 5.60
CA ARG A 98 19.17 5.89 7.04
C ARG A 98 20.56 5.59 7.60
N ARG A 99 21.37 6.66 7.66
CA ARG A 99 22.09 7.25 8.82
C ARG A 99 23.29 8.04 8.28
N GLY A 100 23.07 9.29 7.89
CA GLY A 100 24.16 10.22 7.55
C GLY A 100 24.12 10.82 6.14
N SER A 101 23.27 10.34 5.24
CA SER A 101 23.10 10.97 3.93
C SER A 101 22.16 12.17 4.06
N LYS A 102 22.72 13.37 3.91
CA LYS A 102 21.95 14.62 3.76
C LYS A 102 21.08 14.48 2.52
N ILE A 103 19.77 14.34 2.70
CA ILE A 103 18.81 14.40 1.59
C ILE A 103 18.80 15.87 1.13
N SER A 104 19.12 16.13 -0.14
CA SER A 104 19.08 17.48 -0.69
C SER A 104 17.62 17.91 -0.84
N PRO A 105 17.28 19.19 -0.61
CA PRO A 105 15.94 19.71 -0.93
C PRO A 105 15.53 19.49 -2.39
N ASP A 106 16.49 19.25 -3.28
CA ASP A 106 16.30 19.07 -4.73
C ASP A 106 15.99 17.62 -5.15
N ASP A 107 16.02 16.66 -4.22
CA ASP A 107 15.75 15.24 -4.51
C ASP A 107 14.25 14.88 -4.56
N TYR A 108 13.35 15.89 -4.64
CA TYR A 108 11.89 15.76 -4.68
C TYR A 108 11.28 16.17 -6.01
#